data_AF-A0ABD4XVW8-F1
#
_entry.id   AF-A0ABD4XVW8-F1
#
_cell.length_a   1.000
_cell.length_b   1.000
_cell.length_c   1.000
_cell.angle_alpha   90.00
_cell.angle_beta   90.00
_cell.angle_gamma   90.00
#
_symmetry.space_group_name_H-M   'P 1'
#
loop_
_entity.id
_entity.type
_entity.pdbx_description
1 polymer ?
#
loop_
_entity_poly.entity_id
_entity_poly.type
_entity_poly.pdbx_seq_one_letter_code
_entity_poly.pdbx_strand_id
1 'polypeptide(L)'
;MAKQGGFTIVELLIAVVILGVIATALAALFPMMGALGQMEYRERQKSTNASIAAAMEGWAASESALGNLPAPYTGGGLTSAPLNPASAAAADVALMDLIRRGRVDPASFVDDASVLRNVRVYQRVTGLTETVPLFRSTGPAATLTYQLGVIYTTACARSGSTCNPNASLGIPGQSPVLTAANRQTWGVVDPDLGAVFVSNLGLQRSRLDMTAERMRKISNELVRYFNLMRISAAPTAKTNFYPTATAVNLAGGNPATNMGCRDGWYNLDAANVDVLSKLALPQAQYGVTPWGGRIQYCRDYDPLGTNGANVEPHYGALRINGSVSLGAAPTGVAANDLIITF
;
A
#
# COMPACT_ATOMS: atom_id res chain seq x y z
N MET A 1 -63.75 -15.27 -54.52
CA MET A 1 -63.38 -16.32 -53.54
C MET A 1 -62.06 -16.93 -53.98
N ALA A 2 -60.98 -16.65 -53.26
CA ALA A 2 -59.66 -17.18 -53.56
C ALA A 2 -59.59 -18.66 -53.17
N LYS A 3 -59.16 -19.54 -54.08
CA LYS A 3 -58.87 -20.96 -53.78
C LYS A 3 -57.64 -21.01 -52.86
N GLN A 4 -57.81 -21.52 -51.64
CA GLN A 4 -56.67 -22.04 -50.86
C GLN A 4 -56.07 -23.22 -51.62
N GLY A 5 -54.85 -23.06 -52.14
CA GLY A 5 -54.06 -24.19 -52.62
C GLY A 5 -53.64 -25.04 -51.42
N GLY A 6 -54.01 -26.32 -51.43
CA GLY A 6 -53.57 -27.27 -50.41
C GLY A 6 -52.05 -27.47 -50.48
N PHE A 7 -51.40 -27.41 -49.32
CA PHE A 7 -49.97 -27.67 -49.15
C PHE A 7 -49.63 -29.08 -49.64
N THR A 8 -48.64 -29.21 -50.52
CA THR A 8 -48.23 -30.53 -51.03
C THR A 8 -47.30 -31.23 -50.03
N ILE A 9 -47.37 -32.57 -49.94
CA ILE A 9 -46.46 -33.37 -49.08
C ILE A 9 -44.98 -33.09 -49.42
N VAL A 10 -44.70 -32.77 -50.69
CA VAL A 10 -43.37 -32.42 -51.17
C VAL A 10 -42.89 -31.09 -50.57
N GLU A 11 -43.73 -30.06 -50.51
CA GLU A 11 -43.38 -28.80 -49.82
C GLU A 11 -43.12 -29.01 -48.32
N LEU A 12 -43.88 -29.89 -47.67
CA LEU A 12 -43.66 -30.22 -46.26
C LEU A 12 -42.32 -30.93 -46.06
N LEU A 13 -41.98 -31.89 -46.92
CA LEU A 13 -40.70 -32.61 -46.88
C LEU A 13 -39.52 -31.67 -47.12
N ILE A 14 -39.62 -30.77 -48.10
CA ILE A 14 -38.59 -29.76 -48.37
C ILE A 14 -38.42 -28.82 -47.16
N ALA A 15 -39.53 -28.35 -46.57
CA ALA A 15 -39.48 -27.49 -45.38
C ALA A 15 -38.83 -28.18 -44.18
N VAL A 16 -39.12 -29.46 -43.93
CA VAL A 16 -38.51 -30.25 -42.83
C VAL A 16 -37.02 -30.47 -43.06
N VAL A 17 -36.60 -30.75 -44.30
CA VAL A 17 -35.18 -30.90 -44.64
C VAL A 17 -34.43 -29.59 -44.45
N ILE A 18 -35.00 -28.46 -44.92
CA ILE A 18 -34.40 -27.13 -44.73
C ILE A 18 -34.30 -26.79 -43.23
N LEU A 19 -35.37 -27.02 -42.45
CA LEU A 19 -35.36 -26.80 -41.01
C LEU A 19 -34.35 -27.70 -40.29
N GLY A 20 -34.22 -28.98 -40.70
CA GLY A 20 -33.25 -29.91 -40.13
C GLY A 20 -31.80 -29.46 -40.37
N VAL A 21 -31.48 -29.04 -41.59
CA VAL A 21 -30.15 -28.51 -41.93
C VAL A 21 -29.85 -27.22 -41.15
N ILE A 22 -30.80 -26.28 -41.10
CA ILE A 22 -30.65 -25.03 -40.34
C ILE A 22 -30.50 -25.33 -38.83
N ALA A 23 -31.30 -26.24 -38.28
CA ALA A 23 -31.24 -26.63 -36.86
C ALA A 23 -29.89 -27.27 -36.52
N THR A 24 -29.34 -28.13 -37.37
CA THR A 24 -28.00 -28.73 -37.14
C THR A 24 -26.88 -27.70 -37.21
N ALA A 25 -26.97 -26.72 -38.12
CA ALA A 25 -26.01 -25.63 -38.20
C ALA A 25 -26.07 -24.70 -36.98
N LEU A 26 -27.28 -24.40 -36.48
CA LEU A 26 -27.49 -23.58 -35.29
C LEU A 26 -27.17 -24.33 -33.97
N ALA A 27 -27.33 -25.66 -33.94
CA ALA A 27 -27.00 -26.48 -32.78
C ALA A 27 -25.53 -26.33 -32.33
N ALA A 28 -24.61 -26.18 -33.29
CA ALA A 28 -23.19 -25.97 -33.03
C ALA A 28 -22.88 -24.57 -32.44
N LEU A 29 -23.75 -23.58 -32.64
CA LEU A 29 -23.56 -22.21 -32.15
C LEU A 29 -23.96 -22.05 -30.66
N PHE A 30 -24.87 -22.86 -30.14
CA PHE A 30 -25.34 -22.72 -28.74
C PHE A 30 -24.24 -22.96 -27.68
N PRO A 31 -23.40 -24.01 -27.76
CA PRO A 31 -22.29 -24.18 -26.83
C PRO A 31 -21.28 -23.03 -26.92
N MET A 32 -21.05 -22.50 -28.13
CA MET A 32 -20.15 -21.37 -28.35
C MET A 32 -20.68 -20.09 -27.71
N MET A 33 -21.98 -19.80 -27.82
CA MET A 33 -22.60 -18.66 -27.12
C MET A 33 -22.51 -18.82 -25.59
N GLY A 34 -22.70 -20.03 -25.08
CA GLY A 34 -22.53 -20.31 -23.64
C GLY A 34 -21.10 -20.06 -23.16
N ALA A 35 -20.10 -20.53 -23.92
CA ALA A 35 -18.69 -20.29 -23.62
C ALA A 35 -18.33 -18.80 -23.67
N LEU A 36 -18.81 -18.06 -24.68
CA LEU A 36 -18.60 -16.61 -24.79
C LEU A 36 -19.23 -15.85 -23.61
N GLY A 37 -20.44 -16.23 -23.18
CA GLY A 37 -21.08 -15.63 -22.02
C GLY A 37 -20.30 -15.87 -20.72
N GLN A 38 -19.73 -17.07 -20.54
CA GLN A 38 -18.86 -17.37 -19.40
C GLN A 38 -17.54 -16.58 -19.44
N MET A 39 -16.94 -16.45 -20.62
CA MET A 39 -15.75 -15.60 -20.80
C MET A 39 -16.04 -14.14 -20.50
N GLU A 40 -17.14 -13.60 -21.03
CA GLU A 40 -17.55 -12.22 -20.77
C GLU A 40 -17.80 -11.99 -19.27
N TYR A 41 -18.50 -12.93 -18.61
CA TYR A 41 -18.72 -12.85 -17.17
C TYR A 41 -17.40 -12.86 -16.38
N ARG A 42 -16.46 -13.75 -16.72
CA ARG A 42 -15.13 -13.82 -16.09
C ARG A 42 -14.36 -12.51 -16.25
N GLU A 43 -14.32 -11.95 -17.46
CA GLU A 43 -13.63 -10.68 -17.72
C GLU A 43 -14.31 -9.49 -17.04
N ARG A 44 -15.64 -9.46 -16.99
CA ARG A 44 -16.40 -8.42 -16.28
C ARG A 44 -16.10 -8.44 -14.78
N GLN A 45 -16.08 -9.63 -14.16
CA GLN A 45 -15.73 -9.76 -12.75
C GLN A 45 -14.28 -9.36 -12.49
N LYS A 46 -13.34 -9.77 -13.34
CA LYS A 46 -11.94 -9.36 -13.25
C LYS A 46 -11.76 -7.85 -13.35
N SER A 47 -12.45 -7.20 -14.30
CA SER A 47 -12.44 -5.75 -14.46
C SER A 47 -13.01 -5.04 -13.22
N THR A 48 -14.11 -5.54 -12.67
CA THR A 48 -14.71 -5.01 -11.44
C THR A 48 -13.74 -5.15 -10.25
N ASN A 49 -13.11 -6.31 -10.11
CA ASN A 49 -12.12 -6.57 -9.07
C ASN A 49 -10.90 -5.66 -9.21
N ALA A 50 -10.48 -5.35 -10.44
CA ALA A 50 -9.40 -4.41 -10.71
C ALA A 50 -9.76 -2.97 -10.32
N SER A 51 -10.97 -2.51 -10.62
CA SER A 51 -11.45 -1.20 -10.18
C SER A 51 -11.51 -1.09 -8.64
N ILE A 52 -11.95 -2.15 -7.95
CA ILE A 52 -11.96 -2.20 -6.49
C ILE A 52 -10.53 -2.20 -5.93
N ALA A 53 -9.63 -3.00 -6.51
CA ALA A 53 -8.21 -3.05 -6.13
C ALA A 53 -7.54 -1.67 -6.26
N ALA A 54 -7.74 -0.98 -7.38
CA ALA A 54 -7.21 0.37 -7.59
C ALA A 54 -7.78 1.38 -6.58
N ALA A 55 -9.07 1.27 -6.23
CA ALA A 55 -9.68 2.09 -5.20
C ALA A 55 -9.10 1.81 -3.81
N MET A 56 -8.77 0.54 -3.49
CA MET A 56 -8.07 0.18 -2.24
C MET A 56 -6.66 0.78 -2.16
N GLU A 57 -5.92 0.84 -3.28
CA GLU A 57 -4.61 1.51 -3.31
C GLU A 57 -4.75 3.02 -3.14
N GLY A 58 -5.74 3.64 -3.79
CA GLY A 58 -6.06 5.06 -3.61
C GLY A 58 -6.43 5.39 -2.16
N TRP A 59 -7.24 4.54 -1.54
CA TRP A 59 -7.64 4.67 -0.13
C TRP A 59 -6.42 4.52 0.81
N ALA A 60 -5.55 3.55 0.54
CA ALA A 60 -4.33 3.37 1.31
C ALA A 60 -3.45 4.63 1.25
N ALA A 61 -3.39 5.29 0.10
CA ALA A 61 -2.62 6.51 -0.08
C ALA A 61 -3.20 7.73 0.67
N SER A 62 -4.53 7.89 0.71
CA SER A 62 -5.19 9.08 1.28
C SER A 62 -5.65 8.93 2.73
N GLU A 63 -6.23 7.79 3.09
CA GLU A 63 -6.92 7.60 4.37
C GLU A 63 -6.05 6.88 5.42
N SER A 64 -5.13 6.01 4.97
CA SER A 64 -4.28 5.27 5.90
C SER A 64 -2.99 6.04 6.21
N ALA A 65 -2.81 6.42 7.48
CA ALA A 65 -1.58 7.05 7.98
C ALA A 65 -0.31 6.29 7.57
N LEU A 66 -0.30 4.96 7.73
CA LEU A 66 0.85 4.10 7.37
C LEU A 66 0.81 3.58 5.92
N GLY A 67 -0.19 3.95 5.12
CA GLY A 67 -0.36 3.39 3.77
C GLY A 67 -0.81 1.93 3.73
N ASN A 68 -1.51 1.45 4.75
CA ASN A 68 -2.05 0.09 4.81
C ASN A 68 -3.26 -0.04 3.87
N LEU A 69 -3.43 -1.23 3.29
CA LEU A 69 -4.66 -1.61 2.59
C LEU A 69 -5.81 -1.73 3.60
N PRO A 70 -7.08 -1.55 3.19
CA PRO A 70 -8.21 -1.73 4.08
C PRO A 70 -8.25 -3.17 4.63
N ALA A 71 -8.89 -3.36 5.78
CA ALA A 71 -9.04 -4.71 6.36
C ALA A 71 -10.19 -5.46 5.68
N PRO A 72 -10.07 -6.78 5.46
CA PRO A 72 -11.19 -7.57 4.99
C PRO A 72 -12.32 -7.53 6.03
N TYR A 73 -13.54 -7.36 5.55
CA TYR A 73 -14.72 -7.21 6.40
C TYR A 73 -15.42 -8.56 6.63
N THR A 74 -15.72 -8.85 7.89
CA THR A 74 -16.56 -9.97 8.30
C THR A 74 -17.64 -9.46 9.23
N GLY A 75 -18.90 -9.70 8.89
CA GLY A 75 -20.07 -9.19 9.60
C GLY A 75 -21.28 -9.03 8.69
N GLY A 76 -22.49 -8.96 9.24
CA GLY A 76 -23.72 -8.79 8.44
C GLY A 76 -23.93 -9.88 7.38
N GLY A 77 -23.50 -11.12 7.66
CA GLY A 77 -23.56 -12.25 6.74
C GLY A 77 -22.50 -12.25 5.62
N LEU A 78 -21.52 -11.34 5.68
CA LEU A 78 -20.35 -11.31 4.81
C LEU A 78 -19.15 -11.94 5.52
N THR A 79 -18.33 -12.69 4.76
CA THR A 79 -17.06 -13.22 5.23
C THR A 79 -15.95 -12.78 4.31
N SER A 80 -14.92 -12.14 4.85
CA SER A 80 -13.74 -11.69 4.10
C SER A 80 -14.10 -10.82 2.89
N ALA A 81 -15.09 -9.95 3.00
CA ALA A 81 -15.51 -9.05 1.93
C ALA A 81 -14.54 -7.87 1.76
N PRO A 82 -14.48 -7.24 0.57
CA PRO A 82 -13.62 -6.06 0.33
C PRO A 82 -13.91 -4.86 1.24
N LEU A 83 -15.15 -4.71 1.70
CA LEU A 83 -15.62 -3.59 2.51
C LEU A 83 -16.93 -3.91 3.23
N ASN A 84 -17.33 -3.06 4.17
CA ASN A 84 -18.66 -3.05 4.76
C ASN A 84 -19.58 -2.06 4.01
N PRO A 85 -20.59 -2.53 3.24
CA PRO A 85 -21.41 -1.64 2.43
C PRO A 85 -22.43 -0.83 3.23
N ALA A 86 -22.64 -1.20 4.51
CA ALA A 86 -23.56 -0.52 5.42
C ALA A 86 -22.83 0.39 6.42
N SER A 87 -21.51 0.53 6.32
CA SER A 87 -20.74 1.36 7.26
C SER A 87 -20.98 2.84 7.02
N ALA A 88 -21.13 3.59 8.11
CA ALA A 88 -21.15 5.05 8.11
C ALA A 88 -19.81 5.66 8.57
N ALA A 89 -18.79 4.83 8.85
CA ALA A 89 -17.47 5.32 9.25
C ALA A 89 -16.81 6.08 8.08
N ALA A 90 -16.22 7.24 8.35
CA ALA A 90 -15.64 8.12 7.33
C ALA A 90 -14.65 7.38 6.41
N ALA A 91 -13.81 6.53 6.98
CA ALA A 91 -12.84 5.72 6.24
C ALA A 91 -13.50 4.72 5.26
N ASP A 92 -14.57 4.04 5.68
CA ASP A 92 -15.30 3.11 4.81
C ASP A 92 -16.10 3.84 3.73
N VAL A 93 -16.66 5.01 4.07
CA VAL A 93 -17.35 5.88 3.11
C VAL A 93 -16.38 6.40 2.05
N ALA A 94 -15.16 6.78 2.43
CA ALA A 94 -14.12 7.18 1.49
C ALA A 94 -13.75 6.03 0.53
N LEU A 95 -13.60 4.80 1.04
CA LEU A 95 -13.36 3.63 0.20
C LEU A 95 -14.52 3.38 -0.78
N MET A 96 -15.76 3.45 -0.29
CA MET A 96 -16.95 3.31 -1.14
C MET A 96 -17.01 4.39 -2.22
N ASP A 97 -16.67 5.65 -1.91
CA ASP A 97 -16.63 6.73 -2.90
C ASP A 97 -15.56 6.48 -3.97
N LEU A 98 -14.35 6.06 -3.58
CA LEU A 98 -13.28 5.70 -4.52
C LEU A 98 -13.69 4.56 -5.46
N ILE A 99 -14.40 3.56 -4.94
CA ILE A 99 -14.93 2.46 -5.75
C ILE A 99 -16.01 2.94 -6.72
N ARG A 100 -16.90 3.85 -6.31
CA ARG A 100 -17.90 4.47 -7.21
C ARG A 100 -17.25 5.28 -8.32
N ARG A 101 -16.17 6.01 -8.02
CA ARG A 101 -15.37 6.73 -9.03
C ARG A 101 -14.74 5.77 -10.05
N GLY A 102 -14.43 4.55 -9.63
CA GLY A 102 -14.05 3.42 -10.48
C GLY A 102 -15.19 2.81 -11.32
N ARG A 103 -16.39 3.43 -11.30
CA ARG A 103 -17.61 3.02 -12.02
C ARG A 103 -18.13 1.63 -11.65
N VAL A 104 -17.84 1.18 -10.43
CA VAL A 104 -18.42 -0.06 -9.91
C VAL A 104 -19.80 0.28 -9.32
N ASP A 105 -20.81 -0.49 -9.71
CA ASP A 105 -22.15 -0.39 -9.13
C ASP A 105 -22.10 -0.72 -7.63
N PRO A 106 -22.73 0.08 -6.74
CA PRO A 106 -22.88 -0.25 -5.33
C PRO A 106 -23.42 -1.65 -5.04
N ALA A 107 -24.31 -2.17 -5.90
CA ALA A 107 -24.82 -3.53 -5.79
C ALA A 107 -23.73 -4.59 -5.98
N SER A 108 -22.64 -4.23 -6.65
CA SER A 108 -21.52 -5.11 -7.01
C SER A 108 -20.26 -4.84 -6.18
N PHE A 109 -20.35 -4.24 -4.99
CA PHE A 109 -19.16 -4.03 -4.15
C PHE A 109 -18.67 -5.32 -3.52
N VAL A 110 -19.58 -6.07 -2.93
CA VAL A 110 -19.29 -7.27 -2.12
C VAL A 110 -19.77 -8.57 -2.77
N ASP A 111 -20.57 -8.47 -3.83
CA ASP A 111 -21.01 -9.59 -4.65
C ASP A 111 -21.02 -9.23 -6.14
N ASP A 112 -21.39 -10.18 -6.99
CA ASP A 112 -21.47 -10.03 -8.44
C ASP A 112 -22.76 -9.37 -8.96
N ALA A 113 -23.66 -8.96 -8.05
CA ALA A 113 -25.01 -8.46 -8.32
C ALA A 113 -25.91 -9.40 -9.14
N SER A 114 -25.53 -10.68 -9.31
CA SER A 114 -26.41 -11.68 -9.90
C SER A 114 -27.57 -12.01 -8.97
N VAL A 115 -28.55 -12.77 -9.47
CA VAL A 115 -29.67 -13.28 -8.65
C VAL A 115 -29.16 -14.10 -7.46
N LEU A 116 -28.09 -14.87 -7.66
CA LEU A 116 -27.47 -15.71 -6.61
C LEU A 116 -26.58 -14.90 -5.66
N ARG A 117 -26.20 -13.67 -6.04
CA ARG A 117 -25.31 -12.80 -5.26
C ARG A 117 -24.02 -13.52 -4.90
N ASN A 118 -23.26 -13.93 -5.91
CA ASN A 118 -22.02 -14.66 -5.69
C ASN A 118 -21.00 -13.77 -5.00
N VAL A 119 -20.42 -14.24 -3.90
CA VAL A 119 -19.63 -13.42 -3.00
C VAL A 119 -18.28 -13.06 -3.61
N ARG A 120 -17.88 -11.80 -3.44
CA ARG A 120 -16.52 -11.32 -3.70
C ARG A 120 -15.70 -11.41 -2.43
N VAL A 121 -14.56 -12.08 -2.54
CA VAL A 121 -13.66 -12.32 -1.43
C VAL A 121 -12.43 -11.45 -1.59
N TYR A 122 -12.03 -10.81 -0.51
CA TYR A 122 -10.78 -10.10 -0.34
C TYR A 122 -9.97 -10.76 0.76
N GLN A 123 -8.81 -11.28 0.41
CA GLN A 123 -7.84 -11.80 1.38
C GLN A 123 -6.65 -10.85 1.46
N ARG A 124 -6.08 -10.67 2.66
CA ARG A 124 -4.94 -9.77 2.88
C ARG A 124 -3.87 -10.44 3.73
N VAL A 125 -2.64 -10.45 3.23
CA VAL A 125 -1.44 -10.85 3.96
C VAL A 125 -0.72 -9.60 4.43
N THR A 126 -0.38 -9.56 5.72
CA THR A 126 0.32 -8.45 6.37
C THR A 126 1.69 -8.87 6.87
N GLY A 127 2.56 -7.90 7.16
CA GLY A 127 3.88 -8.17 7.74
C GLY A 127 4.91 -8.69 6.73
N LEU A 128 4.65 -8.53 5.42
CA LEU A 128 5.66 -8.80 4.41
C LEU A 128 6.70 -7.69 4.46
N THR A 129 7.98 -8.02 4.31
CA THR A 129 9.07 -7.06 4.38
C THR A 129 9.89 -7.04 3.10
N GLU A 130 10.35 -5.86 2.71
CA GLU A 130 11.34 -5.64 1.66
C GLU A 130 12.43 -4.70 2.17
N THR A 131 13.68 -5.04 1.88
CA THR A 131 14.84 -4.20 2.23
C THR A 131 15.29 -3.42 1.00
N VAL A 132 15.31 -2.09 1.09
CA VAL A 132 15.65 -1.18 -0.01
C VAL A 132 16.66 -0.15 0.48
N PRO A 133 17.72 0.19 -0.29
CA PRO A 133 18.62 1.28 0.08
C PRO A 133 17.87 2.62 0.19
N LEU A 134 18.17 3.41 1.23
CA LEU A 134 17.50 4.68 1.49
C LEU A 134 17.59 5.66 0.31
N PHE A 135 18.71 5.68 -0.42
CA PHE A 135 18.90 6.54 -1.59
C PHE A 135 18.81 5.76 -2.92
N ARG A 136 17.83 4.85 -3.03
CA ARG A 136 17.56 3.95 -4.17
C ARG A 136 18.69 2.96 -4.49
N SER A 137 19.86 3.46 -4.87
CA SER A 137 21.03 2.65 -5.24
C SER A 137 22.16 2.70 -4.22
N THR A 138 22.10 3.61 -3.24
CA THR A 138 23.15 3.81 -2.23
C THR A 138 22.57 4.09 -0.84
N GLY A 139 23.45 4.10 0.17
CA GLY A 139 23.11 4.43 1.55
C GLY A 139 22.70 3.23 2.40
N PRO A 140 22.32 3.48 3.67
CA PRO A 140 21.92 2.44 4.58
C PRO A 140 20.60 1.78 4.13
N ALA A 141 20.46 0.49 4.42
CA ALA A 141 19.30 -0.28 4.03
C ALA A 141 18.10 0.00 4.95
N ALA A 142 16.97 0.41 4.36
CA ALA A 142 15.71 0.62 5.05
C ALA A 142 14.78 -0.58 4.85
N THR A 143 14.01 -0.93 5.87
CA THR A 143 13.01 -2.00 5.82
C THR A 143 11.62 -1.43 5.62
N LEU A 144 10.98 -1.84 4.52
CA LEU A 144 9.61 -1.54 4.17
C LEU A 144 8.72 -2.74 4.51
N THR A 145 7.77 -2.54 5.42
CA THR A 145 6.69 -3.46 5.70
C THR A 145 5.55 -3.13 4.75
N TYR A 146 5.06 -4.13 4.03
CA TYR A 146 4.00 -3.99 3.05
C TYR A 146 2.94 -5.09 3.24
N GLN A 147 1.83 -4.89 2.55
CA GLN A 147 0.66 -5.76 2.54
C GLN A 147 0.36 -6.12 1.10
N LEU A 148 0.00 -7.39 0.91
CA LEU A 148 -0.48 -7.91 -0.36
C LEU A 148 -1.89 -8.43 -0.13
N GLY A 149 -2.82 -8.06 -1.00
CA GLY A 149 -4.15 -8.63 -1.01
C GLY A 149 -4.50 -9.22 -2.36
N VAL A 150 -5.55 -10.02 -2.37
CA VAL A 150 -6.16 -10.55 -3.58
C VAL A 150 -7.67 -10.45 -3.48
N ILE A 151 -8.29 -10.01 -4.57
CA ILE A 151 -9.73 -9.92 -4.73
C ILE A 151 -10.15 -10.88 -5.82
N TYR A 152 -11.14 -11.72 -5.56
CA TYR A 152 -11.71 -12.64 -6.55
C TYR A 152 -13.20 -12.84 -6.28
N THR A 153 -13.92 -13.30 -7.30
CA THR A 153 -15.34 -13.62 -7.21
C THR A 153 -15.51 -15.13 -7.12
N THR A 154 -16.33 -15.60 -6.19
CA THR A 154 -16.61 -17.03 -6.00
C THR A 154 -17.84 -17.46 -6.80
N ALA A 155 -18.15 -18.75 -6.84
CA ALA A 155 -19.49 -19.23 -7.23
C ALA A 155 -20.43 -19.43 -6.02
N CYS A 156 -20.04 -18.91 -4.85
CA CYS A 156 -20.78 -19.08 -3.62
C CYS A 156 -21.84 -18.01 -3.47
N ALA A 157 -23.11 -18.42 -3.50
CA ALA A 157 -24.22 -17.55 -3.19
C ALA A 157 -24.06 -16.96 -1.79
N ARG A 158 -24.42 -15.69 -1.64
CA ARG A 158 -24.38 -15.00 -0.34
C ARG A 158 -25.23 -15.69 0.72
N SER A 159 -26.39 -16.22 0.31
CA SER A 159 -27.27 -17.05 1.12
C SER A 159 -27.09 -18.53 0.77
N GLY A 160 -26.74 -19.36 1.75
CA GLY A 160 -26.49 -20.80 1.54
C GLY A 160 -25.22 -21.25 2.25
N SER A 161 -25.36 -21.66 3.50
CA SER A 161 -24.30 -21.75 4.53
C SER A 161 -23.20 -22.80 4.30
N THR A 162 -23.09 -23.43 3.13
CA THR A 162 -22.12 -24.52 2.88
C THR A 162 -20.82 -24.06 2.27
N CYS A 163 -20.80 -22.94 1.53
CA CYS A 163 -19.57 -22.43 0.92
C CYS A 163 -19.30 -20.94 1.16
N ASN A 164 -20.11 -20.27 1.97
CA ASN A 164 -19.90 -18.91 2.49
C ASN A 164 -20.15 -18.87 4.01
N PRO A 165 -19.14 -19.19 4.85
CA PRO A 165 -17.80 -19.63 4.48
C PRO A 165 -17.68 -21.13 4.18
N ASN A 166 -16.63 -21.51 3.45
CA ASN A 166 -16.21 -22.91 3.35
C ASN A 166 -15.66 -23.37 4.71
N ALA A 167 -16.20 -24.47 5.24
CA ALA A 167 -15.87 -24.97 6.58
C ALA A 167 -14.38 -25.35 6.74
N SER A 168 -13.70 -25.79 5.68
CA SER A 168 -12.28 -26.16 5.74
C SER A 168 -11.33 -24.97 5.60
N LEU A 169 -11.76 -23.91 4.90
CA LEU A 169 -10.89 -22.77 4.56
C LEU A 169 -11.17 -21.55 5.44
N GLY A 170 -12.35 -21.46 6.05
CA GLY A 170 -12.80 -20.29 6.81
C GLY A 170 -13.12 -19.06 5.95
N ILE A 171 -13.05 -19.19 4.62
CA ILE A 171 -13.33 -18.15 3.63
C ILE A 171 -14.32 -18.67 2.58
N PRO A 172 -15.04 -17.79 1.85
CA PRO A 172 -15.93 -18.25 0.80
C PRO A 172 -15.19 -18.85 -0.40
N GLY A 173 -15.80 -19.83 -1.06
CA GLY A 173 -15.28 -20.43 -2.29
C GLY A 173 -14.43 -21.69 -2.11
N GLN A 174 -13.62 -22.00 -3.12
CA GLN A 174 -12.73 -23.17 -3.17
C GLN A 174 -11.24 -22.78 -3.24
N SER A 175 -10.93 -21.52 -3.55
CA SER A 175 -9.57 -21.03 -3.65
C SER A 175 -8.86 -21.05 -2.29
N PRO A 176 -7.58 -21.45 -2.25
CA PRO A 176 -6.84 -21.59 -0.99
C PRO A 176 -6.66 -20.25 -0.27
N VAL A 177 -6.37 -20.30 1.03
CA VAL A 177 -6.02 -19.11 1.80
C VAL A 177 -4.68 -18.55 1.30
N LEU A 178 -4.65 -17.25 1.02
CA LEU A 178 -3.43 -16.50 0.67
C LEU A 178 -2.54 -16.38 1.90
N THR A 179 -1.28 -16.78 1.76
CA THR A 179 -0.28 -16.77 2.83
C THR A 179 1.03 -16.15 2.32
N ALA A 180 1.93 -15.82 3.23
CA ALA A 180 3.27 -15.39 2.84
C ALA A 180 4.00 -16.45 1.98
N ALA A 181 3.78 -17.74 2.22
CA ALA A 181 4.47 -18.82 1.52
C ALA A 181 3.99 -19.02 0.08
N ASN A 182 2.67 -18.94 -0.16
CA ASN A 182 2.09 -19.19 -1.49
C ASN A 182 1.86 -17.92 -2.32
N ARG A 183 2.20 -16.72 -1.83
CA ARG A 183 1.88 -15.44 -2.52
C ARG A 183 2.34 -15.32 -3.98
N GLN A 184 3.39 -16.04 -4.38
CA GLN A 184 3.91 -16.03 -5.76
C GLN A 184 3.24 -17.08 -6.66
N THR A 185 2.66 -18.13 -6.07
CA THR A 185 2.06 -19.27 -6.77
C THR A 185 0.54 -19.36 -6.53
N TRP A 186 -0.03 -18.43 -5.77
CA TRP A 186 -1.44 -18.39 -5.46
C TRP A 186 -2.25 -18.11 -6.72
N GLY A 187 -3.35 -18.85 -6.88
CA GLY A 187 -4.30 -18.67 -7.97
C GLY A 187 -5.69 -19.09 -7.51
N VAL A 188 -6.69 -18.68 -8.30
CA VAL A 188 -8.06 -19.14 -8.11
C VAL A 188 -8.20 -20.60 -8.52
N VAL A 189 -9.06 -21.32 -7.81
CA VAL A 189 -9.46 -22.69 -8.13
C VAL A 189 -10.90 -22.65 -8.61
N ASP A 190 -11.20 -23.29 -9.73
CA ASP A 190 -12.57 -23.38 -10.25
C ASP A 190 -13.52 -23.88 -9.13
N PRO A 191 -14.70 -23.26 -8.97
CA PRO A 191 -15.35 -22.32 -9.90
C PRO A 191 -15.05 -20.82 -9.62
N ASP A 192 -14.11 -20.50 -8.72
CA ASP A 192 -13.75 -19.11 -8.42
C ASP A 192 -13.00 -18.45 -9.59
N LEU A 193 -13.13 -17.13 -9.74
CA LEU A 193 -12.66 -16.43 -10.93
C LEU A 193 -12.30 -14.96 -10.69
N GLY A 194 -11.66 -14.37 -11.69
CA GLY A 194 -11.40 -12.92 -11.75
C GLY A 194 -10.42 -12.41 -10.70
N ALA A 195 -9.41 -13.20 -10.32
CA ALA A 195 -8.41 -12.77 -9.33
C ALA A 195 -7.65 -11.52 -9.77
N VAL A 196 -7.54 -10.56 -8.86
CA VAL A 196 -6.70 -9.38 -8.99
C VAL A 196 -5.92 -9.15 -7.70
N PHE A 197 -4.61 -9.00 -7.82
CA PHE A 197 -3.74 -8.68 -6.70
C PHE A 197 -3.67 -7.17 -6.49
N VAL A 198 -3.55 -6.77 -5.23
CA VAL A 198 -3.41 -5.39 -4.79
C VAL A 198 -2.26 -5.30 -3.79
N SER A 199 -1.36 -4.32 -3.96
CA SER A 199 -0.18 -4.21 -3.10
C SER A 199 0.13 -2.76 -2.76
N ASN A 200 0.32 -2.47 -1.47
CA ASN A 200 0.77 -1.13 -1.08
C ASN A 200 2.29 -0.94 -1.24
N LEU A 201 3.04 -1.93 -1.74
CA LEU A 201 4.51 -1.82 -1.82
C LEU A 201 4.97 -0.64 -2.68
N GLY A 202 4.28 -0.34 -3.78
CA GLY A 202 4.59 0.82 -4.61
C GLY A 202 4.46 2.14 -3.84
N LEU A 203 3.41 2.27 -3.01
CA LEU A 203 3.22 3.41 -2.12
C LEU A 203 4.34 3.50 -1.07
N GLN A 204 4.72 2.36 -0.47
CA GLN A 204 5.82 2.32 0.52
C GLN A 204 7.15 2.79 -0.09
N ARG A 205 7.47 2.34 -1.31
CA ARG A 205 8.68 2.78 -2.03
C ARG A 205 8.64 4.27 -2.39
N SER A 206 7.49 4.77 -2.83
CA SER A 206 7.32 6.22 -3.10
C SER A 206 7.52 7.08 -1.85
N ARG A 207 7.00 6.65 -0.70
CA ARG A 207 7.21 7.33 0.59
C ARG A 207 8.68 7.26 1.06
N LEU A 208 9.39 6.18 0.74
CA LEU A 208 10.83 6.08 1.00
C LEU A 208 11.61 7.12 0.20
N ASP A 209 11.30 7.25 -1.10
CA ASP A 209 11.91 8.26 -1.96
C ASP A 209 11.70 9.68 -1.41
N MET A 210 10.47 10.01 -0.99
CA MET A 210 10.18 11.30 -0.34
C MET A 210 11.00 11.52 0.94
N THR A 211 11.20 10.47 1.73
CA THR A 211 12.03 10.54 2.95
C THR A 211 13.48 10.83 2.60
N ALA A 212 14.01 10.14 1.60
CA ALA A 212 15.38 10.30 1.12
C ALA A 212 15.62 11.72 0.60
N GLU A 213 14.69 12.26 -0.20
CA GLU A 213 14.74 13.63 -0.70
C GLU A 213 14.69 14.66 0.43
N ARG A 214 13.80 14.48 1.41
CA ARG A 214 13.70 15.36 2.59
C ARG A 214 14.99 15.35 3.39
N MET A 215 15.55 14.17 3.70
CA MET A 215 16.80 14.06 4.44
C MET A 215 17.97 14.69 3.69
N ARG A 216 18.07 14.48 2.37
CA ARG A 216 19.10 15.11 1.54
C ARG A 216 18.97 16.64 1.51
N LYS A 217 17.74 17.16 1.47
CA LYS A 217 17.51 18.61 1.53
C LYS A 217 17.96 19.19 2.87
N ILE A 218 17.63 18.51 3.99
CA ILE A 218 18.06 18.93 5.33
C ILE A 218 19.59 18.90 5.44
N SER A 219 20.25 17.81 5.04
CA SER A 219 21.71 17.69 5.09
C SER A 219 22.40 18.78 4.28
N ASN A 220 21.91 19.06 3.06
CA ASN A 220 22.48 20.09 2.20
C ASN A 220 22.35 21.50 2.81
N GLU A 221 21.19 21.84 3.38
CA GLU A 221 21.02 23.14 4.04
C GLU A 221 21.84 23.23 5.34
N LEU A 222 22.03 22.13 6.08
CA LEU A 222 22.90 22.09 7.26
C LEU A 222 24.37 22.34 6.89
N VAL A 223 24.88 21.67 5.86
CA VAL A 223 26.26 21.88 5.37
C VAL A 223 26.42 23.30 4.83
N ARG A 224 25.41 23.84 4.14
CA ARG A 224 25.40 25.24 3.69
C ARG A 224 25.46 26.21 4.86
N TYR A 225 24.62 26.02 5.87
CA TYR A 225 24.58 26.83 7.09
C TYR A 225 25.94 26.80 7.80
N PHE A 226 26.51 25.60 8.00
CA PHE A 226 27.83 25.42 8.61
C PHE A 226 28.91 26.22 7.87
N ASN A 227 28.95 26.13 6.54
CA ASN A 227 29.95 26.84 5.74
C ASN A 227 29.75 28.36 5.77
N LEU A 228 28.52 28.86 5.72
CA LEU A 228 28.23 30.29 5.83
C LEU A 228 28.69 30.84 7.18
N MET A 229 28.34 30.16 8.27
CA MET A 229 28.74 30.54 9.62
C MET A 229 30.25 30.50 9.79
N ARG A 230 30.93 29.45 9.28
CA ARG A 230 32.39 29.33 9.29
C ARG A 230 33.09 30.47 8.55
N ILE A 231 32.60 30.86 7.37
CA ILE A 231 33.19 31.96 6.58
C ILE A 231 33.00 33.31 7.28
N SER A 232 31.88 33.49 8.01
CA SER A 232 31.62 34.71 8.77
C SER A 232 32.36 34.80 10.11
N ALA A 233 32.95 33.70 10.58
CA ALA A 233 33.59 33.62 11.88
C ALA A 233 35.04 34.13 11.83
N ALA A 234 35.60 34.43 13.01
CA ALA A 234 37.01 34.76 13.13
C ALA A 234 37.88 33.59 12.65
N PRO A 235 39.05 33.83 12.01
CA PRO A 235 39.92 32.76 11.50
C PRO A 235 40.41 31.75 12.56
N THR A 236 40.37 32.13 13.83
CA THR A 236 40.77 31.30 14.97
C THR A 236 39.60 30.54 15.61
N ALA A 237 38.37 30.75 15.15
CA ALA A 237 37.18 30.10 15.71
C ALA A 237 37.15 28.62 15.35
N LYS A 238 37.18 27.76 16.37
CA LYS A 238 37.12 26.29 16.26
C LYS A 238 35.77 25.71 16.69
N THR A 239 34.77 26.56 16.90
CA THR A 239 33.45 26.13 17.38
C THR A 239 32.70 25.36 16.31
N ASN A 240 31.89 24.39 16.71
CA ASN A 240 30.95 23.72 15.82
C ASN A 240 29.95 24.75 15.27
N PHE A 241 29.93 24.95 13.95
CA PHE A 241 29.07 25.94 13.30
C PHE A 241 27.69 25.41 12.90
N TYR A 242 27.40 24.14 13.15
CA TYR A 242 26.06 23.61 12.94
C TYR A 242 25.05 24.23 13.92
N PRO A 243 23.77 24.39 13.52
CA PRO A 243 22.78 25.08 14.32
C PRO A 243 22.51 24.33 15.63
N THR A 244 22.69 25.02 16.75
CA THR A 244 22.18 24.59 18.06
C THR A 244 20.67 24.77 18.13
N ALA A 245 19.94 23.86 18.77
CA ALA A 245 18.55 24.11 19.11
C ALA A 245 18.48 25.10 20.30
N THR A 246 17.50 26.01 20.28
CA THR A 246 17.39 27.12 21.24
C THR A 246 16.86 26.68 22.61
N ALA A 247 16.12 25.58 22.68
CA ALA A 247 15.75 24.95 23.95
C ALA A 247 16.38 23.55 24.05
N VAL A 248 17.56 23.48 24.68
CA VAL A 248 18.25 22.22 24.94
C VAL A 248 19.01 22.22 26.26
N ASN A 249 18.86 21.11 26.99
CA ASN A 249 19.74 20.64 28.05
C ASN A 249 20.98 19.95 27.44
N LEU A 250 22.17 20.55 27.57
CA LEU A 250 23.46 20.00 27.10
C LEU A 250 23.91 18.74 27.85
N ALA A 251 23.12 18.22 28.79
CA ALA A 251 23.39 16.95 29.45
C ALA A 251 23.09 15.78 28.51
N GLY A 252 24.07 15.39 27.70
CA GLY A 252 23.97 14.25 26.79
C GLY A 252 25.32 13.82 26.23
N GLY A 253 26.34 13.58 27.05
CA GLY A 253 26.52 12.23 27.58
C GLY A 253 27.53 11.46 26.73
N ASN A 254 28.06 10.36 27.25
CA ASN A 254 29.08 9.56 26.56
C ASN A 254 28.57 9.09 25.17
N PRO A 255 29.24 9.40 24.05
CA PRO A 255 28.82 8.96 22.72
C PRO A 255 28.68 7.44 22.59
N ALA A 256 29.40 6.66 23.42
CA ALA A 256 29.24 5.20 23.50
C ALA A 256 27.81 4.79 23.91
N THR A 257 27.11 5.63 24.66
CA THR A 257 25.73 5.39 25.15
C THR A 257 24.67 6.19 24.40
N ASN A 258 25.07 7.16 23.57
CA ASN A 258 24.15 8.04 22.84
C ASN A 258 24.31 7.92 21.31
N MET A 259 24.75 6.74 20.85
CA MET A 259 24.92 6.41 19.44
C MET A 259 25.76 7.45 18.70
N GLY A 260 26.90 7.83 19.27
CA GLY A 260 27.82 8.79 18.67
C GLY A 260 27.45 10.25 18.87
N CYS A 261 26.26 10.60 19.36
CA CYS A 261 25.92 12.02 19.53
C CYS A 261 26.37 12.58 20.87
N ARG A 262 27.17 13.65 20.87
CA ARG A 262 27.65 14.33 22.09
C ARG A 262 26.74 15.46 22.57
N ASP A 263 25.91 15.98 21.68
CA ASP A 263 25.01 17.11 21.96
C ASP A 263 23.56 16.64 22.23
N GLY A 264 23.31 15.33 22.19
CA GLY A 264 21.95 14.80 22.24
C GLY A 264 21.25 14.80 20.86
N TRP A 265 20.27 13.90 20.73
CA TRP A 265 19.48 13.77 19.52
C TRP A 265 18.20 14.62 19.61
N TYR A 266 18.08 15.60 18.72
CA TYR A 266 16.95 16.53 18.68
C TYR A 266 15.87 16.05 17.73
N ASN A 267 14.65 15.93 18.23
CA ASN A 267 13.47 15.71 17.40
C ASN A 267 13.22 16.94 16.53
N LEU A 268 13.38 16.82 15.22
CA LEU A 268 13.21 17.94 14.31
C LEU A 268 11.75 18.40 14.21
N ASP A 269 10.78 17.58 14.61
CA ASP A 269 9.34 17.88 14.70
C ASP A 269 8.91 18.50 16.04
N ALA A 270 9.80 18.58 17.04
CA ALA A 270 9.44 19.10 18.36
C ALA A 270 9.35 20.63 18.37
N ALA A 271 8.29 21.16 18.99
CA ALA A 271 8.01 22.61 19.04
C ALA A 271 9.13 23.45 19.69
N ASN A 272 9.95 22.83 20.54
CA ASN A 272 11.08 23.47 21.22
C ASN A 272 12.43 23.33 20.46
N VAL A 273 12.44 22.70 19.29
CA VAL A 273 13.64 22.51 18.45
C VAL A 273 13.51 23.38 17.20
N ASP A 274 14.32 24.43 17.10
CA ASP A 274 14.25 25.46 16.06
C ASP A 274 15.33 25.31 14.96
N VAL A 275 15.91 24.13 14.85
CA VAL A 275 16.94 23.81 13.85
C VAL A 275 16.39 24.00 12.43
N LEU A 276 15.21 23.45 12.12
CA LEU A 276 14.62 23.57 10.78
C LEU A 276 14.23 25.00 10.44
N SER A 277 13.75 25.78 11.41
CA SER A 277 13.43 27.20 11.19
C SER A 277 14.68 28.03 10.86
N LYS A 278 15.84 27.72 11.46
CA LYS A 278 17.13 28.37 11.12
C LYS A 278 17.57 28.08 9.69
N LEU A 279 17.10 26.98 9.10
CA LEU A 279 17.34 26.59 7.72
C LEU A 279 16.22 27.03 6.76
N ALA A 280 15.20 27.76 7.26
CA ALA A 280 13.99 28.09 6.51
C ALA A 280 13.26 26.87 5.92
N LEU A 281 13.29 25.73 6.62
CA LEU A 281 12.59 24.51 6.25
C LEU A 281 11.33 24.31 7.12
N PRO A 282 10.15 24.04 6.53
CA PRO A 282 8.93 23.80 7.29
C PRO A 282 9.01 22.54 8.17
N GLN A 283 8.80 22.71 9.47
CA GLN A 283 8.90 21.64 10.46
C GLN A 283 7.94 20.47 10.20
N ALA A 284 6.69 20.76 9.86
CA ALA A 284 5.68 19.73 9.59
C ALA A 284 6.03 18.82 8.39
N GLN A 285 6.82 19.33 7.44
CA GLN A 285 7.20 18.59 6.24
C GLN A 285 8.54 17.87 6.40
N TYR A 286 9.52 18.50 7.04
CA TYR A 286 10.90 18.02 7.11
C TYR A 286 11.28 17.40 8.46
N GLY A 287 10.46 17.57 9.51
CA GLY A 287 10.71 16.98 10.83
C GLY A 287 10.28 15.51 10.95
N VAL A 288 9.46 15.03 10.02
CA VAL A 288 8.90 13.67 10.02
C VAL A 288 8.99 12.99 8.65
N THR A 289 9.06 11.66 8.67
CA THR A 289 8.87 10.83 7.48
C THR A 289 7.39 10.87 7.04
N PRO A 290 7.06 10.47 5.80
CA PRO A 290 5.67 10.38 5.35
C PRO A 290 4.80 9.40 6.16
N TRP A 291 5.41 8.54 6.98
CA TRP A 291 4.70 7.63 7.89
C TRP A 291 4.48 8.24 9.29
N GLY A 292 4.98 9.45 9.55
CA GLY A 292 4.92 10.10 10.86
C GLY A 292 6.10 9.77 11.78
N GLY A 293 7.06 8.97 11.32
CA GLY A 293 8.28 8.67 12.08
C GLY A 293 9.16 9.92 12.22
N ARG A 294 9.71 10.15 13.41
CA ARG A 294 10.53 11.35 13.68
C ARG A 294 11.88 11.28 12.99
N ILE A 295 12.31 12.41 12.44
CA ILE A 295 13.70 12.62 12.02
C ILE A 295 14.42 13.32 13.15
N GLN A 296 15.52 12.74 13.61
CA GLN A 296 16.33 13.31 14.67
C GLN A 296 17.65 13.85 14.14
N TYR A 297 18.15 14.89 14.78
CA TYR A 297 19.36 15.61 14.39
C TYR A 297 20.36 15.61 15.53
N CYS A 298 21.64 15.41 15.19
CA CYS A 298 22.77 15.57 16.08
C CYS A 298 23.74 16.60 15.50
N ARG A 299 24.11 17.58 16.32
CA ARG A 299 25.05 18.64 15.94
C ARG A 299 26.51 18.22 16.01
N ASP A 300 26.85 17.40 17.01
CA ASP A 300 28.21 16.96 17.32
C ASP A 300 28.26 15.43 17.34
N TYR A 301 28.38 14.84 16.14
CA TYR A 301 28.36 13.42 15.92
C TYR A 301 29.78 12.85 15.83
N ASP A 302 30.13 11.99 16.78
CA ASP A 302 31.39 11.26 16.88
C ASP A 302 31.08 9.76 17.08
N PRO A 303 30.96 8.98 15.99
CA PRO A 303 30.54 7.58 16.07
C PRO A 303 31.56 6.69 16.80
N LEU A 304 32.83 7.10 16.83
CA LEU A 304 33.90 6.35 17.48
C LEU A 304 34.08 6.76 18.95
N GLY A 305 33.52 7.91 19.34
CA GLY A 305 33.65 8.46 20.69
C GLY A 305 35.07 8.87 21.06
N THR A 306 35.96 8.99 20.08
CA THR A 306 37.39 9.23 20.29
C THR A 306 37.75 10.70 20.46
N ASN A 307 36.90 11.62 19.99
CA ASN A 307 37.18 13.05 20.01
C ASN A 307 36.68 13.71 21.32
N GLY A 308 37.04 14.96 21.58
CA GLY A 308 36.40 15.73 22.66
C GLY A 308 35.03 16.27 22.22
N ALA A 309 34.21 16.73 23.18
CA ALA A 309 33.02 17.50 22.82
C ALA A 309 33.41 18.81 22.12
N ASN A 310 32.73 19.15 21.03
CA ASN A 310 32.97 20.34 20.23
C ASN A 310 34.45 20.46 19.78
N VAL A 311 35.06 19.33 19.40
CA VAL A 311 36.43 19.26 18.87
C VAL A 311 36.39 18.90 17.40
N GLU A 312 37.19 19.60 16.58
CA GLU A 312 37.33 19.31 15.16
C GLU A 312 37.89 17.91 14.90
N PRO A 313 37.46 17.20 13.84
CA PRO A 313 36.46 17.60 12.84
C PRO A 313 35.01 17.54 13.36
N HIS A 314 34.22 18.57 13.04
CA HIS A 314 32.80 18.65 13.41
C HIS A 314 31.94 17.92 12.37
N TYR A 315 31.17 16.93 12.80
CA TYR A 315 30.19 16.24 11.95
C TYR A 315 28.77 16.43 12.47
N GLY A 316 27.83 16.63 11.56
CA GLY A 316 26.42 16.55 11.85
C GLY A 316 25.89 15.17 11.47
N ALA A 317 24.80 14.75 12.12
CA ALA A 317 24.09 13.54 11.71
C ALA A 317 22.58 13.70 11.76
N LEU A 318 21.90 12.97 10.88
CA LEU A 318 20.47 12.74 10.93
C LEU A 318 20.22 11.26 11.22
N ARG A 319 19.18 10.93 11.98
CA ARG A 319 18.75 9.55 12.16
C ARG A 319 17.24 9.35 12.06
N ILE A 320 16.86 8.16 11.60
CA ILE A 320 15.49 7.65 11.51
C ILE A 320 15.45 6.19 11.95
N ASN A 321 14.27 5.65 12.25
CA ASN A 321 14.10 4.21 12.46
C ASN A 321 14.35 3.45 11.14
N GLY A 322 15.06 2.32 11.18
CA GLY A 322 15.34 1.46 10.03
C GLY A 322 14.12 0.76 9.45
N SER A 323 13.13 0.45 10.30
CA SER A 323 11.80 0.03 9.86
C SER A 323 10.91 1.25 9.59
N VAL A 324 11.31 2.05 8.59
CA VAL A 324 10.72 3.38 8.28
C VAL A 324 9.20 3.35 8.09
N SER A 325 8.69 2.28 7.49
CA SER A 325 7.27 2.05 7.18
C SER A 325 6.37 1.88 8.41
N LEU A 326 6.94 1.62 9.59
CA LEU A 326 6.20 1.52 10.85
C LEU A 326 5.84 2.90 11.42
N GLY A 327 6.37 4.00 10.86
CA GLY A 327 6.15 5.34 11.40
C GLY A 327 6.71 5.55 12.80
N ALA A 328 7.61 4.67 13.25
CA ALA A 328 8.20 4.72 14.58
C ALA A 328 9.31 5.78 14.66
N ALA A 329 9.52 6.32 15.85
CA ALA A 329 10.70 7.13 16.15
C ALA A 329 11.98 6.26 16.20
N PRO A 330 13.17 6.86 16.08
CA PRO A 330 14.43 6.18 16.34
C PRO A 330 14.44 5.53 17.73
N THR A 331 14.97 4.33 17.81
CA THR A 331 14.93 3.47 19.00
C THR A 331 16.04 3.76 20.00
N GLY A 332 17.10 4.46 19.59
CA GLY A 332 18.30 4.60 20.41
C GLY A 332 19.22 3.37 20.32
N VAL A 333 19.01 2.50 19.33
CA VAL A 333 19.83 1.30 19.09
C VAL A 333 20.41 1.35 17.68
N ALA A 334 21.74 1.34 17.56
CA ALA A 334 22.45 1.49 16.28
C ALA A 334 22.08 0.45 15.22
N ALA A 335 21.73 -0.77 15.62
CA ALA A 335 21.30 -1.81 14.69
C ALA A 335 19.91 -1.55 14.08
N ASN A 336 19.08 -0.73 14.74
CA ASN A 336 17.68 -0.51 14.37
C ASN A 336 17.45 0.86 13.74
N ASP A 337 18.39 1.78 13.84
CA ASP A 337 18.26 3.15 13.35
C ASP A 337 19.23 3.39 12.18
N LEU A 338 18.77 4.14 11.18
CA LEU A 338 19.61 4.57 10.05
C LEU A 338 20.18 5.93 10.37
N ILE A 339 21.50 6.06 10.29
CA ILE A 339 22.22 7.31 10.55
C ILE A 339 22.89 7.78 9.26
N ILE A 340 22.77 9.08 8.98
CA ILE A 340 23.40 9.75 7.84
C ILE A 340 24.24 10.89 8.37
N THR A 341 25.52 10.88 8.05
CA THR A 341 26.52 11.87 8.48
C THR A 341 26.81 12.88 7.37
N PHE A 342 27.13 14.12 7.73
CA PHE A 342 27.49 15.20 6.80
C PHE A 342 28.43 16.23 7.43
#